data_AF-A0A5K1H2F7-F1
#
_entry.id   AF-A0A5K1H2F7-F1
#
_cell.length_a   1.000
_cell.length_b   1.000
_cell.length_c   1.000
_cell.angle_alpha   90.00
_cell.angle_beta   90.00
_cell.angle_gamma   90.00
#
_symmetry.space_group_name_H-M   'P 1'
#
loop_
_entity.id
_entity.type
_entity.pdbx_description
1 polymer ?
#
loop_
_entity_poly.entity_id
_entity_poly.type
_entity_poly.pdbx_seq_one_letter_code
_entity_poly.pdbx_strand_id
1 'polypeptide(L)'
;DESVKQTAKLMYQTALMESGFMLSDPKDFASRIYDSVKRSLNVNPEATVEEDNDVEEEAEADVKEEKSKTDGDDMEPEDLKDEL
;
A
#
# COMPACT_ATOMS: atom_id res chain seq x y z
N ASP A 1 6.47 20.37 25.85
CA ASP A 1 5.79 20.54 24.56
C ASP A 1 4.85 19.39 24.24
N GLU A 2 3.57 19.70 24.04
CA GLU A 2 2.60 18.71 23.57
C GLU A 2 2.87 18.32 22.10
N SER A 3 3.28 19.27 21.26
CA SER A 3 3.68 19.02 19.87
C SER A 3 4.79 17.96 19.77
N VAL A 4 5.85 18.12 20.56
CA VAL A 4 6.98 17.19 20.64
C VAL A 4 6.52 15.79 21.08
N LYS A 5 5.61 15.70 22.06
CA LYS A 5 5.04 14.42 22.51
C LYS A 5 4.26 13.73 21.40
N GLN A 6 3.46 14.48 20.64
CA GLN A 6 2.70 13.93 19.50
C GLN A 6 3.64 13.42 18.40
N THR A 7 4.68 14.19 18.05
CA THR A 7 5.68 13.76 17.06
C THR A 7 6.43 12.51 17.51
N ALA A 8 6.89 12.45 18.75
CA ALA A 8 7.57 11.27 19.30
C ALA A 8 6.65 10.04 19.29
N LYS A 9 5.37 10.20 19.63
CA LYS A 9 4.39 9.11 19.57
C LYS A 9 4.18 8.62 18.15
N LEU A 10 4.11 9.53 17.17
CA LEU A 10 3.98 9.16 15.75
C LEU A 10 5.20 8.36 15.28
N MET A 11 6.41 8.82 15.58
CA MET A 11 7.66 8.10 15.27
C MET A 11 7.68 6.69 15.86
N TYR A 12 7.30 6.55 17.13
CA TYR A 12 7.23 5.25 17.80
C TYR A 12 6.23 4.30 17.13
N GLN A 13 5.03 4.78 16.81
CA GLN A 13 4.00 3.97 16.17
C GLN A 13 4.41 3.53 14.75
N THR A 14 5.05 4.41 13.98
CA THR A 14 5.61 4.06 12.66
C THR A 14 6.67 2.96 12.78
N ALA A 15 7.64 3.12 13.69
CA ALA A 15 8.68 2.12 13.90
C ALA A 15 8.10 0.75 14.34
N LEU A 16 7.03 0.77 15.14
CA LEU A 16 6.33 -0.46 15.56
C LEU A 16 5.74 -1.19 14.35
N MET A 17 5.06 -0.45 13.47
CA MET A 17 4.43 -0.99 12.26
C MET A 17 5.48 -1.54 11.28
N GLU A 18 6.56 -0.81 11.05
CA GLU A 18 7.70 -1.25 10.23
C GLU A 18 8.38 -2.50 10.79
N SER A 19 8.39 -2.64 12.11
CA SER A 19 8.91 -3.83 12.80
C SER A 19 7.94 -5.02 12.78
N GLY A 20 6.76 -4.88 12.17
CA GLY A 20 5.75 -5.93 12.04
C GLY A 20 4.84 -6.11 13.26
N PHE A 21 4.87 -5.18 14.23
CA PHE A 21 3.96 -5.20 15.37
C PHE A 21 2.64 -4.50 15.03
N MET A 22 1.55 -5.01 15.61
CA MET A 22 0.24 -4.41 15.47
C MET A 22 0.09 -3.18 16.37
N LEU A 23 -0.50 -2.11 15.82
CA LEU A 23 -0.86 -0.94 16.61
C LEU A 23 -2.05 -1.23 17.53
N SER A 24 -2.00 -0.70 18.75
CA SER A 24 -3.09 -0.83 19.72
C SER A 24 -4.37 -0.12 19.29
N ASP A 25 -4.23 1.01 18.58
CA ASP A 25 -5.34 1.77 18.01
C ASP A 25 -4.94 2.37 16.66
N PRO A 26 -5.23 1.67 15.55
CA PRO A 26 -4.94 2.15 14.21
C PRO A 26 -5.70 3.42 13.82
N LYS A 27 -6.91 3.62 14.38
CA LYS A 27 -7.74 4.80 14.06
C LYS A 27 -7.14 6.06 14.66
N ASP A 28 -6.75 6.00 15.94
CA ASP A 28 -6.06 7.11 16.62
C ASP A 28 -4.72 7.45 15.94
N PHE A 29 -3.97 6.45 15.47
CA PHE A 29 -2.76 6.68 14.66
C PHE A 29 -3.08 7.42 13.36
N ALA A 30 -4.08 6.96 12.60
CA ALA A 30 -4.50 7.60 11.35
C ALA A 30 -4.94 9.05 11.57
N SER A 31 -5.76 9.31 12.60
CA SER A 31 -6.19 10.67 12.98
C SER A 31 -5.00 11.60 13.20
N ARG A 32 -3.94 11.15 13.88
CA ARG A 32 -2.73 11.97 14.06
C ARG A 32 -2.00 12.28 12.77
N ILE A 33 -1.92 11.32 11.84
CA ILE A 33 -1.32 11.55 10.52
C ILE A 33 -2.11 12.62 9.78
N TYR A 34 -3.44 12.49 9.72
CA TYR A 34 -4.30 13.47 9.06
C TYR A 34 -4.14 14.86 9.67
N ASP A 35 -4.13 14.97 10.99
CA ASP A 35 -3.92 16.26 11.66
C ASP A 35 -2.53 16.86 11.38
N SER A 36 -1.50 16.02 11.29
CA SER A 36 -0.15 16.46 10.91
C SER A 36 -0.12 17.02 9.49
N VAL A 37 -0.75 16.32 8.54
CA VAL A 37 -0.82 16.74 7.13
C VAL A 37 -1.66 18.01 6.98
N LYS A 38 -2.85 18.09 7.60
CA LYS A 38 -3.69 19.29 7.60
C LYS A 38 -2.94 20.52 8.12
N ARG A 39 -2.19 20.37 9.23
CA ARG A 39 -1.36 21.45 9.78
C ARG A 39 -0.25 21.87 8.82
N SER A 40 0.43 20.91 8.17
CA SER A 40 1.49 21.23 7.20
C SER A 40 0.99 21.93 5.94
N LEU A 41 -0.27 21.66 5.55
CA LEU A 41 -0.94 22.28 4.41
C LEU A 41 -1.73 23.54 4.78
N ASN A 42 -1.69 23.96 6.05
CA ASN A 42 -2.48 25.08 6.58
C ASN A 42 -3.99 24.96 6.27
N VAL A 43 -4.51 23.73 6.22
CA VAL A 43 -5.93 23.45 5.98
C VAL A 43 -6.74 23.82 7.23
N ASN A 44 -7.87 24.49 7.03
CA ASN A 44 -8.78 24.80 8.12
C ASN A 44 -9.33 23.49 8.72
N PRO A 45 -9.16 23.23 10.03
CA PRO A 45 -9.65 21.99 10.66
C PRO A 45 -11.17 21.83 10.61
N GLU A 46 -11.91 22.94 10.46
CA GLU A 46 -13.38 22.97 10.37
C GLU A 46 -13.89 22.98 8.92
N ALA A 47 -13.00 22.91 7.92
CA ALA A 47 -13.43 22.81 6.53
C ALA A 47 -14.16 21.48 6.31
N THR A 48 -15.41 21.57 5.89
CA THR A 48 -16.19 20.41 5.42
C THR A 48 -15.51 19.85 4.18
N VAL A 49 -15.32 18.53 4.16
CA VAL A 49 -14.89 17.83 2.94
C VAL A 49 -16.05 17.95 1.96
N GLU A 50 -15.85 18.75 0.91
CA GLU A 50 -16.72 18.71 -0.27
C GLU A 50 -16.56 17.30 -0.85
N GLU A 51 -17.62 16.50 -0.84
CA GLU A 51 -17.61 15.20 -1.53
C GLU A 51 -17.55 15.50 -3.03
N ASP A 52 -16.36 15.38 -3.62
CA ASP A 52 -16.20 15.45 -5.07
C ASP A 52 -17.04 14.31 -5.68
N ASN A 53 -18.14 14.72 -6.31
CA ASN A 53 -19.07 13.90 -7.07
C ASN A 53 -18.32 12.94 -8.01
N ASP A 54 -18.59 11.64 -7.88
CA ASP A 54 -18.09 10.51 -8.68
C ASP A 54 -17.33 10.92 -9.95
N VAL A 55 -16.00 10.91 -9.88
CA VAL A 55 -15.18 10.81 -11.09
C VAL A 55 -15.33 9.37 -11.57
N GLU A 56 -16.23 9.14 -12.53
CA GLU A 56 -16.30 7.89 -13.29
C GLU A 56 -14.90 7.57 -13.83
N GLU A 57 -14.24 6.56 -13.27
CA GLU A 57 -13.07 5.93 -13.90
C GLU A 57 -13.56 5.26 -15.21
N GLU A 58 -13.37 5.95 -16.34
CA GLU A 58 -13.41 5.29 -17.65
C GLU A 58 -12.29 4.24 -17.69
N ALA A 59 -12.67 2.98 -17.51
CA ALA A 59 -11.81 1.83 -17.76
C ALA A 59 -11.54 1.73 -19.27
N GLU A 60 -10.42 2.29 -19.73
CA GLU A 60 -9.92 1.99 -21.08
C GLU A 60 -9.40 0.56 -21.13
N ALA A 61 -10.18 -0.29 -21.80
CA ALA A 61 -9.81 -1.61 -22.22
C ALA A 61 -8.88 -1.53 -23.44
N ASP A 62 -7.60 -1.89 -23.26
CA ASP A 62 -6.76 -2.33 -24.38
C ASP A 62 -5.64 -3.27 -23.91
N VAL A 63 -5.89 -4.59 -23.98
CA VAL A 63 -4.88 -5.56 -24.43
C VAL A 63 -5.62 -6.72 -25.12
N LYS A 64 -5.74 -6.64 -26.44
CA LYS A 64 -6.02 -7.79 -27.30
C LYS A 64 -4.83 -7.98 -28.24
N GLU A 65 -4.12 -9.09 -28.07
CA GLU A 65 -3.62 -10.01 -29.13
C GLU A 65 -2.71 -11.06 -28.46
N GLU A 66 -3.23 -12.26 -28.22
CA GLU A 66 -3.08 -13.45 -29.07
C GLU A 66 -1.64 -13.95 -29.27
N LYS A 67 -1.32 -15.07 -28.61
CA LYS A 67 -0.74 -16.25 -29.30
C LYS A 67 -0.95 -17.51 -28.48
N SER A 68 -2.04 -18.19 -28.82
CA SER A 68 -2.28 -19.59 -28.50
C SER A 68 -1.43 -20.47 -29.43
N LYS A 69 -0.59 -21.37 -28.89
CA LYS A 69 -0.23 -22.66 -29.50
C LYS A 69 0.15 -23.65 -28.40
N THR A 70 -0.83 -24.46 -28.02
CA THR A 70 -0.69 -25.82 -27.48
C THR A 70 0.14 -26.67 -28.43
N ASP A 71 1.13 -27.40 -27.90
CA ASP A 71 1.25 -28.85 -28.13
C ASP A 71 2.22 -29.43 -27.09
N GLY A 72 1.70 -30.34 -26.28
CA GLY A 72 2.54 -31.23 -25.47
C GLY A 72 2.71 -32.53 -26.25
N ASP A 73 3.94 -32.99 -26.37
CA ASP A 73 4.24 -34.41 -26.51
C ASP A 73 5.60 -34.72 -25.88
N ASP A 74 5.50 -35.64 -24.92
CA ASP A 74 6.43 -36.62 -24.38
C ASP A 74 7.85 -36.74 -25.01
N MET A 75 8.88 -36.76 -24.15
CA MET A 75 10.02 -37.71 -24.17
C MET A 75 11.12 -37.27 -23.17
N GLU A 76 11.08 -37.81 -21.94
CA GLU A 76 12.30 -38.18 -21.19
C GLU A 76 12.80 -39.56 -21.68
N PRO A 77 14.05 -40.03 -21.47
CA PRO A 77 15.03 -39.67 -20.42
C PRO A 77 16.50 -39.62 -20.92
N GLU A 78 17.46 -39.65 -19.97
CA GLU A 78 18.90 -40.03 -20.08
C GLU A 78 19.92 -38.88 -19.98
N ASP A 79 20.25 -38.48 -18.74
CA ASP A 79 21.60 -38.04 -18.37
C ASP A 79 21.92 -38.48 -16.93
N LEU A 80 22.14 -39.79 -16.76
CA LEU A 80 22.81 -40.37 -15.58
C LEU A 80 24.29 -40.63 -15.92
N LYS A 81 25.14 -39.64 -15.64
CA LYS A 81 26.60 -39.74 -15.37
C LYS A 81 27.12 -38.30 -15.36
N ASP A 82 27.53 -37.74 -14.23
CA ASP A 82 28.79 -38.07 -13.58
C ASP A 82 28.79 -37.41 -12.18
N GLU A 83 29.67 -37.87 -11.29
CA GLU A 83 29.91 -37.39 -9.91
C GLU A 83 29.14 -38.09 -8.77
N LEU A 84 29.51 -39.35 -8.47
CA LEU A 84 30.13 -39.73 -7.17
C LEU A 84 30.63 -41.19 -7.18
#